data_AF-A0A1C4WKC1-F1
#
_entry.id   AF-A0A1C4WKC1-F1
#
_cell.length_a   1.000
_cell.length_b   1.000
_cell.length_c   1.000
_cell.angle_alpha   90.00
_cell.angle_beta   90.00
_cell.angle_gamma   90.00
#
_symmetry.space_group_name_H-M   'P 1'
#
loop_
_entity.id
_entity.type
_entity.pdbx_description
1 polymer ?
#
loop_
_entity_poly.entity_id
_entity_poly.type
_entity_poly.pdbx_seq_one_letter_code
_entity_poly.pdbx_strand_id
1 'polypeptide(L)'
;MRDNRPPYWRQRRVVEAFGSGRSGGADGSPLITAARRAPRPPRRFTAHLGFEADGPEQARDLAVAYAEALSLLRPELVLGAAALSPADAWHRAERLFCGAPGPDGERCADVAGHPGFHHAAGPGGLGWGEGDG
;
A
#
# COMPACT_ATOMS: atom_id res chain seq x y z
N MET A 1 -32.05 -11.16 -3.14
CA MET A 1 -31.49 -11.01 -4.50
C MET A 1 -30.57 -9.78 -4.46
N ARG A 2 -29.25 -9.97 -4.46
CA ARG A 2 -28.28 -8.87 -4.25
C ARG A 2 -28.08 -8.11 -5.56
N ASP A 3 -28.29 -6.81 -5.55
CA ASP A 3 -28.04 -5.93 -6.68
C ASP A 3 -26.55 -5.87 -7.01
N ASN A 4 -26.19 -6.49 -8.13
CA ASN A 4 -24.83 -6.58 -8.65
C ASN A 4 -24.50 -5.39 -9.55
N ARG A 5 -24.82 -4.16 -9.09
CA ARG A 5 -24.68 -2.95 -9.91
C ARG A 5 -23.25 -2.42 -9.78
N PRO A 6 -22.44 -2.44 -10.84
CA PRO A 6 -21.08 -1.92 -10.77
C PRO A 6 -21.12 -0.41 -10.54
N PRO A 7 -20.21 0.14 -9.71
CA PRO A 7 -20.23 1.54 -9.35
C PRO A 7 -20.02 2.45 -10.59
N TYR A 8 -20.77 3.56 -10.61
CA TYR A 8 -20.96 4.49 -11.73
C TYR A 8 -19.68 5.01 -12.40
N TRP A 9 -18.54 4.98 -11.70
CA TRP A 9 -17.25 5.44 -12.23
C TRP A 9 -16.67 4.52 -13.32
N ARG A 10 -17.15 3.27 -13.45
CA ARG A 10 -16.76 2.38 -14.56
C ARG A 10 -17.37 2.77 -15.91
N GLN A 11 -18.50 3.48 -15.95
CA GLN A 11 -19.20 3.81 -17.20
C GLN A 11 -18.55 4.97 -17.95
N ARG A 12 -18.00 5.98 -17.26
CA ARG A 12 -17.41 7.16 -17.90
C ARG A 12 -16.21 6.84 -18.80
N ARG A 13 -15.46 5.78 -18.48
CA ARG A 13 -14.25 5.40 -19.23
C ARG A 13 -14.55 4.71 -20.56
N VAL A 14 -15.76 4.19 -20.77
CA VAL A 14 -16.15 3.56 -22.05
C VAL A 14 -16.62 4.61 -23.06
N VAL A 15 -17.24 5.70 -22.61
CA VAL A 15 -17.78 6.74 -23.51
C VAL A 15 -16.68 7.61 -24.14
N GLU A 16 -15.57 7.85 -23.44
CA GLU A 16 -14.43 8.62 -23.97
C GLU A 16 -13.55 7.82 -24.96
N ALA A 17 -13.68 6.49 -25.00
CA ALA A 17 -12.87 5.63 -25.87
C ALA A 17 -13.41 5.49 -27.31
N PHE A 18 -14.65 5.91 -27.58
CA PHE A 18 -15.33 5.65 -28.87
C PHE A 18 -15.72 6.90 -29.68
N GLY A 19 -15.23 8.10 -29.33
CA GLY A 19 -15.72 9.34 -29.95
C GLY A 19 -14.64 10.35 -30.31
N SER A 20 -13.80 10.08 -31.32
CA SER A 20 -13.33 11.07 -32.31
C SER A 20 -12.25 10.50 -33.24
N GLY A 21 -12.64 10.23 -34.49
CA GLY A 21 -11.69 9.88 -35.56
C GLY A 21 -12.37 9.87 -36.92
N ARG A 22 -12.54 11.06 -37.52
CA ARG A 22 -12.98 11.22 -38.92
C ARG A 22 -11.87 10.76 -39.87
N SER A 23 -12.23 9.95 -40.86
CA SER A 23 -11.37 9.51 -41.97
C SER A 23 -11.13 10.62 -42.99
N GLY A 24 -9.91 10.69 -43.54
CA GLY A 24 -9.63 11.44 -44.77
C GLY A 24 -8.14 11.55 -45.10
N GLY A 25 -7.73 10.94 -46.23
CA GLY A 25 -6.59 11.38 -47.04
C GLY A 25 -5.25 10.66 -46.83
N ALA A 26 -4.86 9.85 -47.82
CA ALA A 26 -3.55 9.21 -47.92
C ALA A 26 -2.51 10.19 -48.48
N ASP A 27 -1.33 10.30 -47.84
CA ASP A 27 -0.06 10.43 -48.56
C ASP A 27 1.13 10.01 -47.67
N GLY A 28 2.16 9.47 -48.30
CA GLY A 28 3.22 8.67 -47.70
C GLY A 28 4.19 9.38 -46.73
N SER A 29 4.42 8.75 -45.58
CA SER A 29 5.67 8.84 -44.83
C SER A 29 5.76 7.66 -43.85
N PRO A 30 6.81 6.81 -43.91
CA PRO A 30 6.94 5.74 -42.95
C PRO A 30 7.41 6.30 -41.61
N LEU A 31 6.51 6.17 -40.63
CA LEU A 31 6.80 5.70 -39.28
C LEU A 31 7.84 6.54 -38.53
N ILE A 32 7.47 7.77 -38.14
CA ILE A 32 7.98 8.30 -36.86
C ILE A 32 7.54 7.27 -35.82
N THR A 33 8.48 6.45 -35.37
CA THR A 33 8.26 5.57 -34.22
C THR A 33 7.80 6.47 -33.09
N ALA A 34 6.52 6.35 -32.71
CA ALA A 34 5.99 7.11 -31.59
C ALA A 34 6.96 6.90 -30.43
N ALA A 35 7.63 7.98 -30.01
CA ALA A 35 8.66 7.93 -28.99
C ALA A 35 8.09 7.11 -27.83
N ARG A 36 8.68 5.92 -27.57
CA ARG A 36 8.21 5.02 -26.53
C ARG A 36 8.23 5.82 -25.24
N ARG A 37 7.05 6.25 -24.81
CA ARG A 37 6.89 7.09 -23.62
C ARG A 37 7.54 6.32 -22.49
N ALA A 38 8.62 6.87 -21.92
CA ALA A 38 9.33 6.21 -20.84
C ALA A 38 8.31 5.78 -19.79
N PRO A 39 8.39 4.54 -19.28
CA PRO A 39 7.44 4.04 -18.29
C PRO A 39 7.43 5.01 -17.11
N ARG A 40 6.24 5.52 -16.78
CA ARG A 40 6.12 6.50 -15.70
C ARG A 40 6.50 5.81 -14.39
N PRO A 41 7.30 6.45 -13.52
CA PRO A 41 7.69 5.83 -12.25
C PRO A 41 6.46 5.46 -11.43
N PRO A 42 6.55 4.38 -10.61
CA PRO A 42 5.47 3.94 -9.76
C PRO A 42 5.06 5.06 -8.81
N ARG A 43 3.75 5.24 -8.64
CA ARG A 43 3.17 6.21 -7.72
C ARG A 43 2.69 5.48 -6.49
N ARG A 44 2.98 6.03 -5.32
CA ARG A 44 2.46 5.53 -4.05
C ARG A 44 1.14 6.22 -3.75
N PHE A 45 0.19 5.43 -3.27
CA PHE A 45 -1.11 5.88 -2.80
C PHE A 45 -1.36 5.25 -1.43
N THR A 46 -2.06 5.94 -0.57
CA THR A 46 -2.45 5.45 0.76
C THR A 46 -3.96 5.33 0.84
N ALA A 47 -4.43 4.31 1.55
CA ALA A 47 -5.83 4.14 1.91
C ALA A 47 -5.91 4.09 3.43
N HIS A 48 -6.94 4.73 3.99
CA HIS A 48 -7.17 4.77 5.44
C HIS A 48 -8.38 3.90 5.77
N LEU A 49 -8.29 3.12 6.85
CA LEU A 49 -9.35 2.28 7.36
C LEU A 49 -9.78 2.83 8.72
N GLY A 50 -11.07 3.16 8.85
CA GLY A 50 -11.67 3.51 10.14
C GLY A 50 -12.30 2.27 10.78
N PHE A 51 -12.15 2.13 12.08
CA PHE A 51 -12.75 1.07 12.88
C PHE A 51 -13.01 1.59 14.30
N GLU A 52 -13.88 0.90 15.04
CA GLU A 52 -14.20 1.23 16.43
C GLU A 52 -13.35 0.40 17.38
N ALA A 53 -12.99 1.00 18.51
CA ALA A 53 -12.29 0.36 19.61
C ALA A 53 -12.66 1.05 20.92
N ASP A 54 -12.64 0.30 22.02
CA ASP A 54 -12.98 0.77 23.37
C ASP A 54 -11.92 1.74 23.95
N GLY A 55 -10.70 1.71 23.40
CA GLY A 55 -9.59 2.53 23.86
C GLY A 55 -8.32 2.42 23.00
N PRO A 56 -7.28 3.20 23.31
CA PRO A 56 -6.08 3.30 22.48
C PRO A 56 -5.26 2.02 22.40
N GLU A 57 -5.21 1.23 23.48
CA GLU A 57 -4.52 -0.06 23.50
C GLU A 57 -5.21 -1.07 22.57
N GLN A 58 -6.52 -1.29 22.77
CA GLN A 58 -7.32 -2.16 21.91
C GLN A 58 -7.29 -1.70 20.44
N ALA A 59 -7.28 -0.37 20.20
CA ALA A 59 -7.16 0.16 18.86
C ALA A 59 -5.83 -0.23 18.19
N ARG A 60 -4.73 -0.22 18.95
CA ARG A 60 -3.40 -0.63 18.46
C ARG A 60 -3.37 -2.11 18.12
N ASP A 61 -3.90 -2.95 18.99
CA ASP A 61 -3.94 -4.41 18.78
C ASP A 61 -4.76 -4.77 17.54
N LEU A 62 -5.96 -4.20 17.40
CA LEU A 62 -6.80 -4.39 16.22
C LEU A 62 -6.11 -3.88 14.95
N ALA A 63 -5.44 -2.73 15.00
CA ALA A 63 -4.74 -2.18 13.86
C ALA A 63 -3.58 -3.07 13.38
N VAL A 64 -2.82 -3.66 14.30
CA VAL A 64 -1.77 -4.65 13.98
C VAL A 64 -2.40 -5.87 13.30
N ALA A 65 -3.43 -6.45 13.92
CA ALA A 65 -4.11 -7.63 13.37
C ALA A 65 -4.70 -7.37 11.97
N TYR A 66 -5.30 -6.20 11.74
CA TYR A 66 -5.79 -5.81 10.42
C TYR A 66 -4.66 -5.64 9.40
N ALA A 67 -3.56 -5.00 9.78
CA ALA A 67 -2.42 -4.84 8.89
C ALA A 67 -1.84 -6.19 8.46
N GLU A 68 -1.66 -7.11 9.40
CA GLU A 68 -1.19 -8.48 9.14
C GLU A 68 -2.16 -9.24 8.23
N ALA A 69 -3.45 -9.28 8.57
CA ALA A 69 -4.46 -9.97 7.77
C ALA A 69 -4.54 -9.41 6.34
N LEU A 70 -4.49 -8.09 6.18
CA LEU A 70 -4.52 -7.45 4.86
C LEU A 70 -3.27 -7.77 4.04
N SER A 71 -2.10 -7.83 4.66
CA SER A 71 -0.85 -8.19 3.96
C SER A 71 -0.85 -9.63 3.45
N LEU A 72 -1.45 -10.56 4.20
CA LEU A 72 -1.63 -11.96 3.79
C LEU A 72 -2.59 -12.05 2.61
N LEU A 73 -3.67 -11.26 2.62
CA LEU A 73 -4.66 -11.26 1.55
C LEU A 73 -4.17 -10.53 0.30
N ARG A 74 -3.31 -9.52 0.46
CA ARG A 74 -2.84 -8.60 -0.60
C ARG A 74 -1.34 -8.34 -0.45
N PRO A 75 -0.49 -9.13 -1.13
CA PRO A 75 0.97 -9.01 -1.01
C PRO A 75 1.52 -7.69 -1.55
N GLU A 76 0.73 -6.91 -2.27
CA GLU A 76 1.11 -5.57 -2.72
C GLU A 76 1.09 -4.53 -1.58
N LEU A 77 0.48 -4.85 -0.43
CA LEU A 77 0.44 -3.99 0.75
C LEU A 77 1.70 -4.18 1.59
N VAL A 78 2.41 -3.08 1.83
CA VAL A 78 3.65 -3.09 2.62
C VAL A 78 3.30 -2.89 4.09
N LEU A 79 3.41 -3.95 4.89
CA LEU A 79 3.20 -3.93 6.35
C LEU A 79 3.96 -2.80 7.05
N GLY A 80 5.23 -2.61 6.70
CA GLY A 80 6.09 -1.58 7.30
C GLY A 80 5.63 -0.13 7.05
N ALA A 81 4.63 0.11 6.20
CA ALA A 81 4.01 1.41 6.00
C ALA A 81 2.71 1.61 6.81
N ALA A 82 2.25 0.58 7.54
CA ALA A 82 1.04 0.66 8.33
C ALA A 82 1.22 1.58 9.55
N ALA A 83 0.24 2.44 9.75
CA ALA A 83 0.23 3.41 10.84
C ALA A 83 -1.19 3.60 11.38
N LEU A 84 -1.28 3.90 12.67
CA LEU A 84 -2.53 4.16 13.38
C LEU A 84 -2.59 5.63 13.80
N SER A 85 -3.74 6.24 13.63
CA SER A 85 -4.06 7.56 14.18
C SER A 85 -5.45 7.54 14.80
N PRO A 86 -5.74 8.39 15.79
CA PRO A 86 -7.12 8.70 16.15
C PRO A 86 -7.92 9.17 14.92
N ALA A 87 -9.24 8.99 14.97
CA ALA A 87 -10.13 9.48 13.92
C ALA A 87 -9.88 10.97 13.65
N ASP A 88 -9.86 11.34 12.37
CA ASP A 88 -9.65 12.70 11.87
C ASP A 88 -8.31 13.38 12.26
N ALA A 89 -7.41 12.66 12.93
CA ALA A 89 -6.11 13.16 13.37
C ALA A 89 -4.94 12.50 12.63
N TRP A 90 -5.04 12.32 11.32
CA TRP A 90 -4.05 11.58 10.50
C TRP A 90 -2.63 12.13 10.57
N HIS A 91 -2.48 13.43 10.87
CA HIS A 91 -1.19 14.07 11.10
C HIS A 91 -0.45 13.51 12.34
N ARG A 92 -1.14 12.75 13.20
CA ARG A 92 -0.60 12.08 14.39
C ARG A 92 -0.43 10.57 14.19
N ALA A 93 -0.39 10.10 12.95
CA ALA A 93 -0.24 8.68 12.67
C ALA A 93 1.09 8.14 13.20
N GLU A 94 1.02 7.10 14.03
CA GLU A 94 2.15 6.38 14.60
C GLU A 94 2.34 5.05 13.88
N ARG A 95 3.60 4.67 13.63
CA ARG A 95 3.93 3.40 12.97
C ARG A 95 3.53 2.22 13.84
N LEU A 96 2.93 1.20 13.22
CA LEU A 96 2.53 -0.03 13.91
C LEU A 96 3.69 -1.03 14.05
N PHE A 97 4.62 -1.02 13.10
CA PHE A 97 5.76 -1.93 13.05
C PHE A 97 7.07 -1.18 13.26
N CYS A 98 8.04 -1.85 13.87
CA CYS A 98 9.33 -1.30 14.25
C CYS A 98 10.07 -0.74 13.05
N GLY A 99 10.29 -1.57 12.02
CA GLY A 99 10.95 -1.14 10.79
C GLY A 99 12.39 -0.65 10.97
N ALA A 100 13.01 -0.91 12.12
CA ALA A 100 14.42 -0.63 12.38
C ALA A 100 15.27 -1.26 11.27
N PRO A 101 16.23 -0.52 10.68
CA PRO A 101 17.06 -1.05 9.61
C PRO A 101 18.01 -2.14 10.16
N GLY A 102 18.09 -3.24 9.44
CA GLY A 102 19.02 -4.34 9.66
C GLY A 102 20.10 -4.43 8.57
N PRO A 103 20.96 -5.45 8.64
CA PRO A 103 21.91 -5.76 7.58
C PRO A 103 21.21 -6.06 6.25
N ASP A 104 21.93 -5.93 5.13
CA ASP A 104 21.45 -6.29 3.78
C ASP A 104 20.13 -5.62 3.34
N GLY A 105 19.79 -4.48 3.95
CA GLY A 105 18.56 -3.75 3.66
C GLY A 105 17.30 -4.34 4.32
N GLU A 106 17.48 -5.34 5.19
CA GLU A 106 16.41 -5.91 6.00
C GLU A 106 15.80 -4.86 6.92
N ARG A 107 14.55 -5.11 7.33
CA ARG A 107 13.83 -4.27 8.29
C ARG A 107 13.17 -5.12 9.34
N CYS A 108 13.20 -4.63 10.57
CA CYS A 108 12.56 -5.31 11.68
C CYS A 108 11.06 -5.43 11.43
N ALA A 109 10.56 -6.67 11.51
CA ALA A 109 9.17 -7.02 11.24
C ALA A 109 8.29 -6.99 12.48
N ASP A 110 8.87 -6.85 13.68
CA ASP A 110 8.13 -6.83 14.94
C ASP A 110 7.30 -5.55 15.13
N VAL A 111 6.37 -5.59 16.08
CA VAL A 111 5.51 -4.46 16.47
C VAL A 111 6.37 -3.33 17.03
N ALA A 112 6.04 -2.09 16.69
CA ALA A 112 6.76 -0.91 17.19
C ALA A 112 6.76 -0.87 18.72
N GLY A 113 7.94 -0.68 19.32
CA GLY A 113 8.13 -0.68 20.77
C GLY A 113 8.37 -2.07 21.38
N HIS A 114 8.59 -3.11 20.57
CA HIS A 114 8.99 -4.42 21.07
C HIS A 114 10.31 -4.34 21.86
N PRO A 115 10.45 -5.10 22.97
CA PRO A 115 11.73 -5.29 23.64
C PRO A 115 12.61 -6.27 22.84
N GLY A 116 13.87 -6.44 23.24
CA GLY A 116 14.74 -7.46 22.67
C GLY A 116 15.38 -7.10 21.34
N PHE A 117 15.89 -8.15 20.69
CA PHE A 117 16.53 -8.07 19.39
C PHE A 117 15.51 -7.75 18.29
N HIS A 118 16.00 -7.15 17.21
CA HIS A 118 15.22 -6.94 16.01
C HIS A 118 15.27 -8.18 15.13
N HIS A 119 14.12 -8.60 14.57
CA HIS A 119 14.04 -9.74 13.67
C HIS A 119 13.56 -9.36 12.27
N ALA A 120 14.18 -9.94 11.24
CA ALA A 120 13.68 -9.88 9.86
C ALA A 120 12.36 -10.64 9.73
N ALA A 121 11.58 -10.33 8.70
CA ALA A 121 10.33 -11.03 8.43
C ALA A 121 10.57 -12.51 8.07
N GLY A 122 9.63 -13.37 8.48
CA GLY A 122 9.57 -14.78 8.09
C GLY A 122 10.16 -15.77 9.10
N PRO A 123 9.87 -17.08 8.95
CA PRO A 123 10.36 -18.11 9.86
C PRO A 123 11.89 -18.17 9.86
N GLY A 124 12.51 -18.02 11.04
CA GLY A 124 13.97 -18.03 11.18
C GLY A 124 14.67 -16.75 10.70
N GLY A 125 13.94 -15.63 10.62
CA GLY A 125 14.49 -14.33 10.26
C GLY A 125 15.72 -13.96 11.08
N LEU A 126 16.72 -13.38 10.42
CA LEU A 126 17.97 -12.93 11.06
C LEU A 126 17.65 -11.98 12.21
N GLY A 127 18.30 -12.19 13.35
CA GLY A 127 18.24 -11.30 14.51
C GLY A 127 19.41 -10.31 14.49
N TRP A 128 19.18 -9.05 14.88
CA TRP A 128 20.24 -8.05 15.06
C TRP A 128 19.93 -7.05 16.17
N GLY A 129 20.91 -6.20 16.48
CA GLY A 129 20.87 -5.26 17.60
C GLY A 129 21.51 -5.85 18.85
N GLU A 130 21.68 -5.02 19.87
CA GLU A 130 21.93 -5.49 21.22
C GLU A 130 20.55 -5.55 21.88
N GLY A 131 20.02 -6.75 22.13
CA GLY A 131 18.84 -6.90 22.97
C GLY A 131 19.06 -6.10 24.25
N ASP A 132 18.10 -5.26 24.56
CA ASP A 132 18.03 -4.34 25.71
C ASP A 132 18.94 -4.75 26.88
N GLY A 133 20.04 -4.02 27.02
CA GLY A 133 20.85 -3.98 28.24
C GLY A 133 20.15 -3.24 29.37
#